data_AF-B0MX89-F1
#
_entry.id   AF-B0MX89-F1
#
_cell.length_a   1.000
_cell.length_b   1.000
_cell.length_c   1.000
_cell.angle_alpha   90.00
_cell.angle_beta   90.00
_cell.angle_gamma   90.00
#
_symmetry.space_group_name_H-M   'P 1'
#
loop_
_entity.id
_entity.type
_entity.pdbx_description
1 polymer ?
#
loop_
_entity_poly.entity_id
_entity_poly.type
_entity_poly.pdbx_seq_one_letter_code
_entity_poly.pdbx_strand_id
1 'polypeptide(L)'
;MGVATVLILLCHSLLPPAIHCPNDILRWIIITGNRGVDIFLFLSGLGMYHSLRKMTKWNRGGVIRWYAKRYRHILLPYLLICFPYYLVLGCVNDGHFSISIFLYRLSTLNYWLEHKGFWYIAMLIPLYFLTPFYARIIDKTKYQTLLTVTLCIILLLISTIKIENNNLFSHVWNNTAFVLQRIPSYLIGYYMAPSILKGKKVNLLKLTGIIAGCFLVIKIIFPANTFWEWLEIYPIMLVSYFFIKKSVWIKRICTFMGQISLESYLTNGCMILLIGLLPWETTLDHLNYGNYLRYTLIIVTGITTAYCANRIINKITARL
;
A
#
# COMPACT_ATOMS: atom_id res chain seq x y z
N MET A 1 9.70 -3.03 4.82
CA MET A 1 8.40 -2.74 5.44
C MET A 1 8.43 -1.45 6.23
N GLY A 2 9.13 -1.33 7.37
CA GLY A 2 8.94 -0.13 8.21
C GLY A 2 9.35 1.20 7.61
N VAL A 3 10.37 1.25 6.73
CA VAL A 3 10.65 2.47 5.96
C VAL A 3 9.43 2.91 5.14
N ALA A 4 8.83 1.97 4.40
CA ALA A 4 7.63 2.23 3.62
C ALA A 4 6.46 2.68 4.50
N THR A 5 6.31 2.11 5.70
CA THR A 5 5.33 2.57 6.68
C THR A 5 5.57 4.02 7.10
N VAL A 6 6.80 4.39 7.42
CA VAL A 6 7.16 5.77 7.76
C VAL A 6 6.89 6.72 6.59
N LEU A 7 7.27 6.33 5.37
CA LEU A 7 7.02 7.12 4.16
C LEU A 7 5.53 7.41 3.95
N ILE A 8 4.66 6.40 4.17
CA ILE A 8 3.21 6.58 4.05
C ILE A 8 2.63 7.45 5.17
N LEU A 9 3.09 7.26 6.41
CA LEU A 9 2.70 8.13 7.51
C LEU A 9 3.13 9.58 7.28
N LEU A 10 4.25 9.83 6.59
CA LEU A 10 4.65 11.20 6.28
C LEU A 10 3.84 11.77 5.12
N CYS A 11 3.64 11.03 4.03
CA CYS A 11 2.95 11.58 2.85
C CYS A 11 1.49 11.95 3.13
N HIS A 12 0.82 11.23 4.03
CA HIS A 12 -0.54 11.56 4.43
C HIS A 12 -0.67 12.88 5.21
N SER A 13 0.45 13.48 5.66
CA SER A 13 0.44 14.85 6.23
C SER A 13 0.06 15.92 5.23
N LEU A 14 0.15 15.61 3.94
CA LEU A 14 -0.22 16.51 2.85
C LEU A 14 -1.62 16.20 2.29
N LEU A 15 -2.32 15.21 2.84
CA LEU A 15 -3.74 15.04 2.54
C LEU A 15 -4.54 16.15 3.22
N PRO A 16 -5.62 16.64 2.60
CA PRO A 16 -6.42 17.70 3.19
C PRO A 16 -6.98 17.35 4.59
N PRO A 17 -6.88 18.28 5.56
CA PRO A 17 -6.14 19.54 5.48
C PRO A 17 -4.64 19.31 5.68
N ALA A 18 -3.86 19.77 4.70
CA ALA A 18 -2.42 19.56 4.65
C ALA A 18 -1.69 20.38 5.71
N ILE A 19 -0.59 19.85 6.23
CA ILE A 19 0.35 20.63 7.02
C ILE A 19 0.96 21.76 6.19
N HIS A 20 1.24 22.88 6.84
CA HIS A 20 2.04 23.94 6.24
C HIS A 20 3.47 23.44 6.03
N CYS A 21 3.96 23.45 4.80
CA CYS A 21 5.34 23.07 4.50
C CYS A 21 6.21 24.33 4.43
N PRO A 22 7.32 24.40 5.19
CA PRO A 22 8.21 25.56 5.21
C PRO A 22 8.93 25.81 3.88
N ASN A 23 9.10 24.78 3.03
CA ASN A 23 9.67 24.93 1.69
C ASN A 23 9.24 23.78 0.75
N ASP A 24 9.42 24.01 -0.55
CA ASP A 24 9.04 23.07 -1.61
C ASP A 24 9.87 21.78 -1.61
N ILE A 25 11.13 21.84 -1.16
CA ILE A 25 12.00 20.66 -1.09
C ILE A 25 11.44 19.65 -0.09
N LEU A 26 11.08 20.12 1.11
CA LEU A 26 10.48 19.29 2.14
C LEU A 26 9.13 18.76 1.69
N ARG A 27 8.31 19.59 1.05
CA ARG A 27 7.04 19.17 0.45
C ARG A 27 7.26 18.04 -0.56
N TRP A 28 8.24 18.18 -1.46
CA TRP A 28 8.56 17.15 -2.45
C TRP A 28 9.03 15.82 -1.82
N ILE A 29 9.86 15.89 -0.78
CA ILE A 29 10.29 14.69 -0.02
C ILE A 29 9.07 13.99 0.59
N ILE A 30 8.16 14.74 1.19
CA ILE A 30 6.96 14.19 1.83
C ILE A 30 6.01 13.58 0.79
N ILE A 31 5.80 14.23 -0.37
CA ILE A 31 4.98 13.70 -1.47
C ILE A 31 5.56 12.37 -1.99
N THR A 32 6.89 12.30 -2.14
CA THR A 32 7.60 11.07 -2.53
C THR A 32 7.36 9.93 -1.54
N GLY A 33 6.90 10.21 -0.31
CA GLY A 33 6.48 9.19 0.64
C GLY A 33 5.35 8.27 0.13
N ASN A 34 4.53 8.72 -0.83
CA ASN A 34 3.49 7.90 -1.46
C ASN A 34 4.05 6.64 -2.15
N ARG A 35 5.33 6.65 -2.55
CA ARG A 35 6.06 5.49 -3.08
C ARG A 35 6.18 4.34 -2.10
N GLY A 36 5.94 4.60 -0.80
CA GLY A 36 5.88 3.55 0.22
C GLY A 36 4.87 2.45 -0.12
N VAL A 37 3.76 2.77 -0.81
CA VAL A 37 2.79 1.76 -1.20
C VAL A 37 3.36 0.81 -2.25
N ASP A 38 4.15 1.33 -3.18
CA ASP A 38 4.79 0.53 -4.22
C ASP A 38 5.86 -0.40 -3.60
N ILE A 39 6.57 0.06 -2.56
CA ILE A 39 7.46 -0.80 -1.75
C ILE A 39 6.65 -1.89 -1.02
N PHE A 40 5.47 -1.57 -0.47
CA PHE A 40 4.61 -2.59 0.13
C PHE A 40 4.14 -3.62 -0.89
N LEU A 41 3.77 -3.19 -2.10
CA LEU A 41 3.40 -4.10 -3.20
C LEU A 41 4.55 -5.00 -3.61
N PHE A 42 5.75 -4.45 -3.78
CA PHE A 42 6.95 -5.22 -4.08
C PHE A 42 7.23 -6.29 -3.02
N LEU A 43 7.22 -5.89 -1.73
CA LEU A 43 7.45 -6.81 -0.62
C LEU A 43 6.31 -7.82 -0.46
N SER A 44 5.08 -7.44 -0.82
CA SER A 44 3.94 -8.35 -0.87
C SER A 44 4.15 -9.43 -1.94
N GLY A 45 4.51 -9.07 -3.17
CA GLY A 45 4.82 -10.03 -4.24
C GLY A 45 5.91 -11.01 -3.85
N LEU A 46 6.98 -10.50 -3.23
CA LEU A 46 8.07 -11.33 -2.68
C LEU A 46 7.56 -12.31 -1.61
N GLY A 47 6.75 -11.81 -0.67
CA GLY A 47 6.15 -12.62 0.40
C GLY A 47 5.19 -13.69 -0.12
N MET A 48 4.48 -13.40 -1.21
CA MET A 48 3.55 -14.33 -1.84
C MET A 48 4.26 -15.50 -2.51
N TYR A 49 5.34 -15.23 -3.28
CA TYR A 49 6.20 -16.27 -3.84
C TYR A 49 6.68 -17.24 -2.75
N HIS A 50 7.23 -16.70 -1.67
CA HIS A 50 7.74 -17.50 -0.57
C HIS A 50 6.62 -18.30 0.12
N SER A 51 5.45 -17.69 0.30
CA SER A 51 4.34 -18.40 0.89
C SER A 51 3.82 -19.55 0.05
N LEU A 52 3.75 -19.38 -1.26
CA LEU A 52 3.23 -20.41 -2.16
C LEU A 52 4.16 -21.62 -2.19
N ARG A 53 5.48 -21.41 -2.13
CA ARG A 53 6.46 -22.51 -2.05
C ARG A 53 6.41 -23.29 -0.75
N LYS A 54 5.92 -22.70 0.34
CA LYS A 54 5.65 -23.42 1.58
C LYS A 54 4.40 -24.29 1.52
N MET A 55 3.62 -24.22 0.44
CA MET A 55 2.43 -25.06 0.28
C MET A 55 2.84 -26.49 -0.07
N THR A 56 2.44 -27.44 0.77
CA THR A 56 2.78 -28.87 0.59
C THR A 56 1.94 -29.56 -0.48
N LYS A 57 0.71 -29.07 -0.75
CA LYS A 57 -0.21 -29.67 -1.72
C LYS A 57 -0.80 -28.59 -2.62
N TRP A 58 -0.51 -28.63 -3.92
CA TRP A 58 -1.09 -27.74 -4.94
C TRP A 58 -2.48 -28.21 -5.44
N ASN A 59 -3.25 -28.88 -4.59
CA ASN A 59 -4.63 -29.28 -4.87
C ASN A 59 -5.63 -28.22 -4.36
N ARG A 60 -6.92 -28.39 -4.68
CA ARG A 60 -7.99 -27.45 -4.29
C ARG A 60 -7.97 -27.13 -2.79
N GLY A 61 -7.84 -28.14 -1.94
CA GLY A 61 -7.80 -27.95 -0.49
C GLY A 61 -6.56 -27.19 0.02
N GLY A 62 -5.40 -27.42 -0.59
CA GLY A 62 -4.17 -26.69 -0.24
C GLY A 62 -4.24 -25.20 -0.60
N VAL A 63 -4.77 -24.88 -1.78
CA VAL A 63 -4.96 -23.50 -2.24
C VAL A 63 -5.98 -22.76 -1.37
N ILE A 64 -7.10 -23.41 -0.99
CA ILE A 64 -8.09 -22.82 -0.08
C ILE A 64 -7.47 -22.48 1.28
N ARG A 65 -6.69 -23.41 1.87
CA ARG A 65 -5.97 -23.14 3.13
C ARG A 65 -4.98 -21.99 3.00
N TRP A 66 -4.31 -21.89 1.86
CA TRP A 66 -3.42 -20.77 1.56
C TRP A 66 -4.19 -19.45 1.53
N TYR A 67 -5.31 -19.37 0.80
CA TYR A 67 -6.18 -18.19 0.79
C TYR A 67 -6.63 -17.82 2.20
N ALA A 68 -7.13 -18.78 2.97
CA ALA A 68 -7.58 -18.53 4.34
C ALA A 68 -6.49 -17.88 5.20
N LYS A 69 -5.24 -18.37 5.12
CA LYS A 69 -4.10 -17.78 5.84
C LYS A 69 -3.77 -16.36 5.35
N ARG A 70 -3.86 -16.12 4.04
CA ARG A 70 -3.51 -14.84 3.41
C ARG A 70 -4.55 -13.77 3.69
N TYR A 71 -5.82 -14.08 3.51
CA TYR A 71 -6.92 -13.18 3.80
C TYR A 71 -7.08 -12.95 5.29
N ARG A 72 -6.84 -13.95 6.16
CA ARG A 72 -6.80 -13.71 7.62
C ARG A 72 -5.78 -12.65 7.99
N HIS A 73 -4.59 -12.68 7.39
CA HIS A 73 -3.54 -11.70 7.67
C HIS A 73 -3.89 -10.25 7.27
N ILE A 74 -4.81 -10.06 6.30
CA ILE A 74 -5.24 -8.71 5.86
C ILE A 74 -6.56 -8.32 6.50
N LEU A 75 -7.55 -9.19 6.41
CA LEU A 75 -8.92 -8.90 6.81
C LEU A 75 -9.07 -8.84 8.33
N LEU A 76 -8.29 -9.59 9.10
CA LEU A 76 -8.38 -9.50 10.56
C LEU A 76 -7.93 -8.12 11.08
N PRO A 77 -6.74 -7.58 10.71
CA PRO A 77 -6.38 -6.20 11.04
C PRO A 77 -7.38 -5.17 10.49
N TYR A 78 -7.81 -5.34 9.24
CA TYR A 78 -8.76 -4.45 8.59
C TYR A 78 -10.09 -4.38 9.34
N LEU A 79 -10.71 -5.52 9.64
CA LEU A 79 -11.98 -5.56 10.36
C LEU A 79 -11.82 -5.04 11.79
N LEU A 80 -10.75 -5.41 12.50
CA LEU A 80 -10.54 -4.95 13.87
C LEU A 80 -10.45 -3.42 13.98
N ILE A 81 -9.82 -2.76 13.00
CA ILE A 81 -9.59 -1.32 13.00
C ILE A 81 -10.74 -0.56 12.32
N CYS A 82 -11.17 -1.01 11.15
CA CYS A 82 -12.14 -0.27 10.33
C CYS A 82 -13.59 -0.48 10.77
N PHE A 83 -13.93 -1.60 11.43
CA PHE A 83 -15.28 -1.83 11.95
C PHE A 83 -15.70 -0.75 12.97
N PRO A 84 -14.98 -0.53 14.09
CA PRO A 84 -15.36 0.51 15.05
C PRO A 84 -15.29 1.90 14.43
N TYR A 85 -14.33 2.14 13.53
CA TYR A 85 -14.19 3.40 12.82
C TYR A 85 -15.44 3.74 11.98
N TYR A 86 -15.89 2.83 11.11
CA TYR A 86 -17.05 3.09 10.27
C TYR A 86 -18.35 3.17 11.06
N LEU A 87 -18.40 2.54 12.25
CA LEU A 87 -19.54 2.66 13.16
C LEU A 87 -19.63 4.10 13.69
N VAL A 88 -18.53 4.64 14.22
CA VAL A 88 -18.47 6.04 14.66
C VAL A 88 -18.81 7.01 13.52
N LEU A 89 -18.23 6.79 12.34
CA LEU A 89 -18.49 7.63 11.17
C LEU A 89 -19.98 7.66 10.79
N GLY A 90 -20.64 6.49 10.79
CA GLY A 90 -22.06 6.39 10.48
C GLY A 90 -22.97 7.04 11.51
N CYS A 91 -22.55 7.09 12.79
CA CYS A 91 -23.30 7.77 13.84
C CYS A 91 -23.12 9.30 13.82
N VAL A 92 -21.92 9.79 13.48
CA VAL A 92 -21.59 11.23 13.58
C VAL A 92 -21.88 11.99 12.30
N ASN A 93 -21.50 11.47 11.13
CA ASN A 93 -21.55 12.25 9.88
C ASN A 93 -22.85 12.08 9.10
N ASP A 94 -23.46 10.90 9.14
CA ASP A 94 -24.62 10.59 8.30
C ASP A 94 -25.95 10.97 8.99
N GLY A 95 -25.91 11.44 10.25
CA GLY A 95 -27.08 11.81 11.07
C GLY A 95 -27.98 10.63 11.48
N HIS A 96 -27.98 9.56 10.69
CA HIS A 96 -28.65 8.28 10.93
C HIS A 96 -27.75 7.12 10.49
N PHE A 97 -27.55 6.15 11.38
CA PHE A 97 -26.77 4.96 11.06
C PHE A 97 -27.54 4.06 10.09
N SER A 98 -27.02 3.92 8.86
CA SER A 98 -27.53 2.98 7.87
C SER A 98 -26.64 1.74 7.78
N ILE A 99 -27.23 0.57 8.08
CA ILE A 99 -26.51 -0.71 8.03
C ILE A 99 -26.01 -1.03 6.61
N SER A 100 -26.75 -0.64 5.57
CA SER A 100 -26.37 -0.90 4.18
C SER A 100 -25.14 -0.07 3.78
N ILE A 101 -25.11 1.21 4.16
CA ILE A 101 -23.95 2.10 3.93
C ILE A 101 -22.74 1.62 4.73
N PHE A 102 -22.95 1.19 5.98
CA PHE A 102 -21.89 0.63 6.81
C PHE A 102 -21.25 -0.61 6.16
N LEU A 103 -22.06 -1.58 5.75
CA LEU A 103 -21.56 -2.81 5.09
C LEU A 103 -20.91 -2.49 3.74
N TYR A 104 -21.45 -1.54 2.98
CA TYR A 104 -20.87 -1.07 1.73
C TYR A 104 -19.47 -0.47 1.93
N ARG A 105 -19.29 0.40 2.93
CA ARG A 105 -17.97 0.95 3.31
C ARG A 105 -17.02 -0.13 3.82
N LEU A 106 -17.52 -1.06 4.65
CA LEU A 106 -16.72 -2.16 5.21
C LEU A 106 -16.27 -3.15 4.13
N SER A 107 -17.07 -3.38 3.10
CA SER A 107 -16.75 -4.31 2.00
C SER A 107 -15.63 -3.86 1.06
N THR A 108 -15.13 -2.62 1.19
CA THR A 108 -14.20 -1.93 0.27
C THR A 108 -14.78 -1.56 -1.11
N LEU A 109 -16.07 -1.85 -1.36
CA LEU A 109 -16.74 -1.50 -2.62
C LEU A 109 -16.80 0.00 -2.89
N ASN A 110 -16.90 0.80 -1.82
CA ASN A 110 -16.86 2.26 -1.90
C ASN A 110 -15.58 2.81 -2.55
N TYR A 111 -14.47 2.07 -2.53
CA TYR A 111 -13.29 2.47 -3.27
C TYR A 111 -13.53 2.39 -4.77
N TRP A 112 -14.05 1.25 -5.25
CA TRP A 112 -14.24 1.02 -6.67
C TRP A 112 -15.27 1.97 -7.27
N LEU A 113 -16.33 2.29 -6.53
CA LEU A 113 -17.41 3.13 -7.03
C LEU A 113 -17.17 4.63 -6.80
N GLU A 114 -16.54 5.03 -5.70
CA GLU A 114 -16.45 6.45 -5.28
C GLU A 114 -15.02 6.94 -4.98
N HIS A 115 -14.00 6.10 -5.18
CA HIS A 115 -12.61 6.40 -4.79
C HIS A 115 -12.43 6.69 -3.28
N LYS A 116 -13.30 6.12 -2.43
CA LYS A 116 -13.27 6.31 -0.97
C LYS A 116 -12.83 5.06 -0.22
N GLY A 117 -12.22 5.24 0.95
CA GLY A 117 -11.80 4.15 1.82
C GLY A 117 -10.41 3.59 1.49
N PHE A 118 -10.12 2.39 1.97
CA PHE A 118 -8.78 1.82 1.97
C PHE A 118 -8.45 1.10 0.66
N TRP A 119 -8.15 1.89 -0.38
CA TRP A 119 -7.84 1.40 -1.72
C TRP A 119 -6.75 0.32 -1.78
N TYR A 120 -5.73 0.42 -0.91
CA TYR A 120 -4.69 -0.60 -0.83
C TYR A 120 -5.26 -1.98 -0.46
N ILE A 121 -6.21 -2.05 0.48
CA ILE A 121 -6.88 -3.29 0.86
C ILE A 121 -7.79 -3.77 -0.27
N ALA A 122 -8.55 -2.85 -0.85
CA ALA A 122 -9.43 -3.13 -1.99
C ALA A 122 -8.66 -3.80 -3.13
N MET A 123 -7.46 -3.29 -3.46
CA MET A 123 -6.54 -3.86 -4.46
C MET A 123 -5.97 -5.22 -4.06
N LEU A 124 -5.54 -5.40 -2.81
CA LEU A 124 -4.89 -6.64 -2.39
C LEU A 124 -5.83 -7.85 -2.47
N ILE A 125 -7.15 -7.64 -2.30
CA ILE A 125 -8.14 -8.72 -2.35
C ILE A 125 -8.11 -9.49 -3.69
N PRO A 126 -8.39 -8.85 -4.85
CA PRO A 126 -8.32 -9.49 -6.16
C PRO A 126 -6.87 -9.86 -6.53
N LEU A 127 -5.87 -9.08 -6.13
CA LEU A 127 -4.48 -9.38 -6.45
C LEU A 127 -4.04 -10.71 -5.83
N TYR A 128 -4.36 -10.96 -4.55
CA TYR A 128 -4.05 -12.22 -3.88
C TYR A 128 -4.87 -13.38 -4.43
N PHE A 129 -6.11 -13.13 -4.84
CA PHE A 129 -6.94 -14.13 -5.51
C PHE A 129 -6.29 -14.62 -6.81
N LEU A 130 -5.73 -13.72 -7.61
CA LEU A 130 -5.09 -14.06 -8.89
C LEU A 130 -3.70 -14.68 -8.73
N THR A 131 -3.10 -14.59 -7.55
CA THR A 131 -1.69 -14.93 -7.34
C THR A 131 -1.36 -16.41 -7.57
N PRO A 132 -2.13 -17.40 -7.08
CA PRO A 132 -1.86 -18.81 -7.38
C PRO A 132 -1.97 -19.15 -8.87
N PHE A 133 -2.85 -18.46 -9.61
CA PHE A 133 -2.96 -18.62 -11.06
C PHE A 133 -1.72 -18.06 -11.75
N TYR A 134 -1.31 -16.84 -11.41
CA TYR A 134 -0.06 -16.25 -11.91
C TYR A 134 1.15 -17.15 -11.64
N ALA A 135 1.27 -17.66 -10.41
CA ALA A 135 2.33 -18.58 -9.98
C ALA A 135 2.42 -19.82 -10.87
N ARG A 136 1.28 -20.46 -11.20
CA ARG A 136 1.23 -21.65 -12.05
C ARG A 136 1.78 -21.41 -13.46
N ILE A 137 1.70 -20.19 -13.97
CA ILE A 137 2.21 -19.82 -15.29
C ILE A 137 3.68 -19.43 -15.18
N ILE A 138 3.99 -18.46 -14.32
CA ILE A 138 5.33 -17.87 -14.23
C ILE A 138 6.37 -18.87 -13.72
N ASP A 139 6.03 -19.72 -12.74
CA ASP A 139 7.00 -20.66 -12.15
C ASP A 139 7.33 -21.83 -13.09
N LYS A 140 6.51 -22.09 -14.11
CA LYS A 140 6.70 -23.20 -15.07
C LYS A 140 7.34 -22.77 -16.40
N THR A 141 7.28 -21.49 -16.76
CA THR A 141 7.83 -21.01 -18.02
C THR A 141 9.34 -20.79 -17.93
N LYS A 142 10.07 -21.10 -19.01
CA LYS A 142 11.49 -20.71 -19.18
C LYS A 142 11.65 -19.20 -19.47
N TYR A 143 10.60 -18.54 -19.92
CA TYR A 143 10.62 -17.12 -20.33
C TYR A 143 10.07 -16.18 -19.25
N GLN A 144 10.45 -16.40 -17.99
CA GLN A 144 9.90 -15.67 -16.84
C GLN A 144 10.08 -14.15 -16.96
N THR A 145 11.28 -13.71 -17.36
CA THR A 145 11.59 -12.29 -17.53
C THR A 145 10.72 -11.66 -18.60
N LEU A 146 10.62 -12.29 -19.78
CA LEU A 146 9.82 -11.80 -20.89
C LEU A 146 8.34 -11.68 -20.48
N LEU A 147 7.77 -12.75 -19.89
CA LEU A 147 6.38 -12.73 -19.45
C LEU A 147 6.12 -11.62 -18.41
N THR A 148 7.00 -11.46 -17.43
CA THR A 148 6.85 -10.42 -16.40
C THR A 148 6.91 -9.02 -17.00
N VAL A 149 7.87 -8.76 -17.89
CA VAL A 149 8.02 -7.47 -18.58
C VAL A 149 6.82 -7.19 -19.47
N THR A 150 6.37 -8.16 -20.28
CA THR A 150 5.19 -8.03 -21.14
C THR A 150 3.94 -7.72 -20.31
N LEU A 151 3.72 -8.41 -19.20
CA LEU A 151 2.59 -8.11 -18.30
C LEU A 151 2.68 -6.70 -17.70
N CYS A 152 3.87 -6.27 -17.27
CA CYS A 152 4.05 -4.91 -16.76
C CYS A 152 3.73 -3.87 -17.84
N ILE A 153 4.21 -4.06 -19.07
CA ILE A 153 3.93 -3.16 -20.20
C ILE A 153 2.43 -3.10 -20.50
N ILE A 154 1.76 -4.26 -20.58
CA ILE A 154 0.31 -4.33 -20.82
C ILE A 154 -0.46 -3.59 -19.73
N LEU A 155 -0.13 -3.82 -18.46
CA LEU A 155 -0.79 -3.16 -17.33
C LEU A 155 -0.59 -1.64 -17.37
N LEU A 156 0.62 -1.19 -17.67
CA LEU A 156 0.92 0.24 -17.79
C LEU A 156 0.15 0.87 -18.95
N LEU A 157 0.14 0.25 -20.14
CA LEU A 157 -0.62 0.76 -21.30
C LEU A 157 -2.11 0.85 -21.00
N ILE A 158 -2.70 -0.23 -20.49
CA ILE A 158 -4.14 -0.25 -20.16
C ILE A 158 -4.47 0.82 -19.11
N SER A 159 -3.61 1.02 -18.12
CA SER A 159 -3.84 2.04 -17.07
C SER A 159 -3.77 3.49 -17.56
N THR A 160 -3.19 3.75 -18.75
CA THR A 160 -3.18 5.11 -19.33
C THR A 160 -4.53 5.51 -19.92
N ILE A 161 -5.38 4.54 -20.25
CA ILE A 161 -6.70 4.79 -20.82
C ILE A 161 -7.56 5.38 -19.71
N LYS A 162 -7.83 6.68 -19.77
CA LYS A 162 -8.76 7.36 -18.87
C LYS A 162 -10.09 7.55 -19.60
N ILE A 163 -11.18 7.29 -18.89
CA ILE A 163 -12.53 7.50 -19.42
C ILE A 163 -13.09 8.74 -18.74
N GLU A 164 -13.59 9.69 -19.52
CA GLU A 164 -14.17 10.92 -19.00
C GLU A 164 -15.39 10.64 -18.10
N ASN A 165 -15.49 11.40 -17.02
CA ASN A 165 -16.37 11.16 -15.87
C ASN A 165 -17.84 11.48 -16.18
N ASN A 166 -18.56 10.58 -16.84
CA ASN A 166 -19.99 10.76 -17.13
C ASN A 166 -20.90 9.63 -16.63
N ASN A 167 -20.35 8.53 -16.10
CA ASN A 167 -21.16 7.41 -15.59
C ASN A 167 -20.42 6.50 -14.57
N LEU A 168 -21.16 5.59 -13.93
CA LEU A 168 -20.61 4.62 -12.96
C LEU A 168 -19.44 3.80 -13.52
N PHE A 169 -19.52 3.39 -14.79
CA PHE A 169 -18.47 2.64 -15.46
C PHE A 169 -17.15 3.41 -15.51
N SER A 170 -17.20 4.71 -15.83
CA SER A 170 -16.01 5.58 -15.85
C SER A 170 -15.33 5.66 -14.48
N HIS A 171 -16.09 5.75 -13.39
CA HIS A 171 -15.54 5.73 -12.03
C HIS A 171 -14.85 4.40 -11.70
N VAL A 172 -15.53 3.28 -11.96
CA VAL A 172 -14.97 1.94 -11.71
C VAL A 172 -13.70 1.72 -12.54
N TRP A 173 -13.72 2.11 -13.81
CA TRP A 173 -12.58 1.99 -14.69
C TRP A 173 -11.40 2.84 -14.21
N ASN A 174 -11.62 4.13 -13.92
CA ASN A 174 -10.54 5.03 -13.49
C ASN A 174 -9.91 4.57 -12.16
N ASN A 175 -10.71 4.04 -11.24
CA ASN A 175 -10.20 3.43 -10.00
C ASN A 175 -9.44 2.12 -10.25
N THR A 176 -9.90 1.33 -11.22
CA THR A 176 -9.19 0.13 -11.66
C THR A 176 -7.85 0.50 -12.29
N ALA A 177 -7.81 1.46 -13.21
CA ALA A 177 -6.59 1.96 -13.84
C ALA A 177 -5.58 2.47 -12.80
N PHE A 178 -6.05 3.19 -11.77
CA PHE A 178 -5.22 3.65 -10.65
C PHE A 178 -4.53 2.50 -9.90
N VAL A 179 -5.18 1.34 -9.79
CA VAL A 179 -4.62 0.14 -9.18
C VAL A 179 -3.68 -0.58 -10.17
N LEU A 180 -4.13 -0.78 -11.42
CA LEU A 180 -3.38 -1.52 -12.44
C LEU A 180 -1.99 -0.94 -12.67
N GLN A 181 -1.86 0.39 -12.68
CA GLN A 181 -0.57 1.07 -12.88
C GLN A 181 0.47 0.76 -11.79
N ARG A 182 0.03 0.29 -10.60
CA ARG A 182 0.90 -0.03 -9.45
C ARG A 182 1.23 -1.51 -9.33
N ILE A 183 0.47 -2.39 -9.97
CA ILE A 183 0.70 -3.85 -9.98
C ILE A 183 2.09 -4.26 -10.50
N PRO A 184 2.76 -3.55 -11.43
CA PRO A 184 4.14 -3.86 -11.81
C PRO A 184 5.09 -4.05 -10.61
N SER A 185 4.97 -3.21 -9.58
CA SER A 185 5.74 -3.34 -8.32
C SER A 185 5.61 -4.74 -7.71
N TYR A 186 4.38 -5.25 -7.65
CA TYR A 186 4.07 -6.57 -7.09
C TYR A 186 4.64 -7.70 -7.96
N LEU A 187 4.43 -7.65 -9.28
CA LEU A 187 4.91 -8.67 -10.21
C LEU A 187 6.44 -8.77 -10.17
N ILE A 188 7.12 -7.64 -10.13
CA ILE A 188 8.58 -7.62 -10.06
C ILE A 188 9.07 -8.15 -8.71
N GLY A 189 8.38 -7.81 -7.62
CA GLY A 189 8.63 -8.40 -6.30
C GLY A 189 8.55 -9.93 -6.29
N TYR A 190 7.52 -10.49 -6.93
CA TYR A 190 7.36 -11.93 -7.10
C TYR A 190 8.48 -12.53 -7.96
N TYR A 191 8.76 -11.93 -9.11
CA TYR A 191 9.81 -12.39 -10.05
C TYR A 191 11.22 -12.36 -9.43
N MET A 192 11.54 -11.35 -8.63
CA MET A 192 12.86 -11.21 -8.01
C MET A 192 13.06 -12.13 -6.80
N ALA A 193 11.97 -12.61 -6.19
CA ALA A 193 12.01 -13.41 -4.97
C ALA A 193 12.99 -14.61 -5.01
N PRO A 194 13.02 -15.48 -6.06
CA PRO A 194 13.99 -16.56 -6.14
C PRO A 194 15.45 -16.09 -6.08
N SER A 195 15.78 -14.99 -6.76
CA SER A 195 17.15 -14.46 -6.82
C SER A 195 17.56 -13.84 -5.48
N ILE A 196 16.65 -13.12 -4.84
CA ILE A 196 16.87 -12.53 -3.50
C ILE A 196 17.08 -13.64 -2.47
N LEU A 197 16.28 -14.70 -2.50
CA LEU A 197 16.38 -15.84 -1.57
C LEU A 197 17.70 -16.62 -1.74
N LYS A 198 18.21 -16.72 -2.96
CA LYS A 198 19.51 -17.34 -3.25
C LYS A 198 20.69 -16.42 -2.90
N GLY A 199 20.44 -15.23 -2.35
CA GLY A 199 21.50 -14.26 -2.04
C GLY A 199 22.29 -13.81 -3.26
N LYS A 200 21.68 -13.85 -4.46
CA LYS A 200 22.36 -13.45 -5.70
C LYS A 200 22.79 -11.99 -5.57
N LYS A 201 24.09 -11.76 -5.68
CA LYS A 201 24.64 -10.40 -5.69
C LYS A 201 24.19 -9.69 -6.96
N VAL A 202 23.72 -8.45 -6.79
CA VAL A 202 23.32 -7.58 -7.89
C VAL A 202 24.44 -6.57 -8.10
N ASN A 203 24.89 -6.42 -9.35
CA ASN A 203 25.78 -5.32 -9.71
C ASN A 203 24.97 -4.02 -9.71
N LEU A 204 25.34 -3.10 -8.82
CA LEU A 204 24.60 -1.85 -8.62
C LEU A 204 24.59 -0.98 -9.87
N LEU A 205 25.72 -0.87 -10.59
CA LEU A 205 25.82 -0.10 -11.84
C LEU A 205 24.93 -0.68 -12.94
N LYS A 206 24.90 -2.01 -13.04
CA LYS A 206 24.00 -2.68 -13.99
C LYS A 206 22.53 -2.44 -13.64
N LEU A 207 22.17 -2.50 -12.36
CA LEU A 207 20.82 -2.25 -11.90
C LEU A 207 20.40 -0.79 -12.15
N THR A 208 21.26 0.18 -11.81
CA THR A 208 20.99 1.60 -12.07
C THR A 208 20.87 1.88 -13.57
N GLY A 209 21.72 1.27 -14.40
CA GLY A 209 21.63 1.38 -15.86
C GLY A 209 20.32 0.81 -16.41
N ILE A 210 19.86 -0.35 -15.90
CA ILE A 210 18.56 -0.93 -16.28
C ILE A 210 17.42 0.01 -15.89
N ILE A 211 17.41 0.52 -14.65
CA ILE A 211 16.33 1.41 -14.18
C ILE A 211 16.30 2.71 -14.99
N ALA A 212 17.46 3.32 -15.24
CA ALA A 212 17.55 4.52 -16.06
C ALA A 212 17.08 4.27 -17.50
N GLY A 213 17.49 3.14 -18.10
CA GLY A 213 17.02 2.71 -19.42
C GLY A 213 15.50 2.51 -19.46
N CYS A 214 14.93 1.81 -18.46
CA CYS A 214 13.48 1.64 -18.34
C CYS A 214 12.75 2.99 -18.20
N PHE A 215 13.26 3.91 -17.39
CA PHE A 215 12.70 5.24 -17.23
C PHE A 215 12.69 6.00 -18.56
N LEU A 216 13.81 6.01 -19.29
CA LEU A 216 13.91 6.66 -20.59
C LEU A 216 12.95 6.03 -21.61
N VAL A 217 12.89 4.69 -21.68
CA VAL A 217 11.97 3.97 -22.56
C VAL A 217 10.51 4.34 -22.27
N ILE A 218 10.12 4.38 -20.98
CA ILE A 218 8.76 4.78 -20.61
C ILE A 218 8.48 6.22 -21.06
N LYS A 219 9.41 7.15 -20.83
CA LYS A 219 9.23 8.56 -21.19
C LYS A 219 9.21 8.83 -22.70
N ILE A 220 9.91 8.03 -23.49
CA ILE A 220 10.00 8.21 -24.95
C ILE A 220 8.87 7.48 -25.67
N ILE A 221 8.55 6.25 -25.26
CA ILE A 221 7.65 5.35 -26.02
C ILE A 221 6.21 5.42 -25.52
N PHE A 222 5.99 5.62 -24.22
CA PHE A 222 4.67 5.55 -23.64
C PHE A 222 4.03 6.95 -23.54
N PRO A 223 2.70 7.04 -23.45
CA PRO A 223 2.02 8.33 -23.25
C PRO A 223 2.62 9.13 -22.08
N ALA A 224 2.62 10.46 -22.19
CA ALA A 224 3.22 11.34 -21.18
C ALA A 224 2.68 11.10 -19.74
N ASN A 225 1.44 10.62 -19.64
CA ASN A 225 0.74 10.34 -18.39
C ASN A 225 1.01 8.92 -17.83
N THR A 226 1.89 8.12 -18.44
CA THR A 226 2.20 6.78 -17.95
C THR A 226 2.90 6.83 -16.59
N PHE A 227 2.40 6.00 -15.68
CA PHE A 227 2.93 5.87 -14.33
C PHE A 227 4.27 5.13 -14.32
N TRP A 228 5.33 5.84 -13.96
CA TRP A 228 6.71 5.32 -13.90
C TRP A 228 7.27 5.23 -12.47
N GLU A 229 6.48 5.71 -11.51
CA GLU A 229 6.83 5.95 -10.12
C GLU A 229 7.28 4.69 -9.37
N TRP A 230 6.81 3.51 -9.80
CA TRP A 230 7.25 2.22 -9.25
C TRP A 230 8.74 1.92 -9.50
N LEU A 231 9.38 2.56 -10.48
CA LEU A 231 10.83 2.44 -10.69
C LEU A 231 11.63 3.09 -9.55
N GLU A 232 11.05 4.05 -8.83
CA GLU A 232 11.72 4.75 -7.72
C GLU A 232 11.89 3.86 -6.47
N ILE A 233 11.20 2.72 -6.40
CA ILE A 233 11.34 1.74 -5.31
C ILE A 233 12.82 1.39 -5.09
N TYR A 234 13.58 1.16 -6.16
CA TYR A 234 14.97 0.71 -6.08
C TYR A 234 15.92 1.76 -5.49
N PRO A 235 15.99 3.01 -6.02
CA PRO A 235 16.82 4.03 -5.39
C PRO A 235 16.37 4.32 -3.95
N ILE A 236 15.06 4.33 -3.66
CA ILE A 236 14.57 4.52 -2.28
C ILE A 236 15.06 3.38 -1.38
N MET A 237 14.95 2.12 -1.79
CA MET A 237 15.42 0.97 -1.01
C MET A 237 16.94 1.00 -0.79
N LEU A 238 17.71 1.41 -1.81
CA LEU A 238 19.16 1.54 -1.72
C LEU A 238 19.57 2.62 -0.70
N VAL A 239 18.98 3.82 -0.82
CA VAL A 239 19.23 4.94 0.10
C VAL A 239 18.84 4.55 1.52
N SER A 240 17.68 3.91 1.67
CA SER A 240 17.17 3.42 2.96
C SER A 240 18.12 2.41 3.60
N TYR A 241 18.71 1.50 2.82
CA TYR A 241 19.71 0.55 3.31
C TYR A 241 20.92 1.27 3.93
N PHE A 242 21.43 2.32 3.29
CA PHE A 242 22.55 3.09 3.82
C PHE A 242 22.19 3.80 5.14
N PHE A 243 21.01 4.41 5.24
CA PHE A 243 20.54 5.05 6.47
C PHE A 243 20.36 4.06 7.62
N ILE A 244 19.73 2.91 7.35
CA ILE A 244 19.53 1.84 8.34
C ILE A 244 20.87 1.29 8.82
N LYS A 245 21.86 1.14 7.93
CA LYS A 245 23.19 0.65 8.28
C LYS A 245 23.94 1.63 9.18
N LYS A 246 23.76 2.94 8.99
CA LYS A 246 24.49 3.99 9.72
C LYS A 246 23.94 4.26 11.13
N SER A 247 22.67 3.98 11.41
CA SER A 247 22.06 4.33 12.71
C SER A 247 21.22 3.19 13.29
N VAL A 248 21.60 2.76 14.50
CA VAL A 248 20.85 1.77 15.29
C VAL A 248 19.46 2.28 15.63
N TRP A 249 19.30 3.59 15.86
CA TRP A 249 18.00 4.20 16.14
C TRP A 249 17.08 4.13 14.92
N ILE A 250 17.57 4.49 13.74
CA ILE A 250 16.80 4.35 12.48
C ILE A 250 16.40 2.89 12.27
N LYS A 251 17.33 1.95 12.48
CA LYS A 251 17.05 0.51 12.40
C LYS A 251 15.96 0.09 13.39
N ARG A 252 15.99 0.55 14.64
CA ARG A 252 14.97 0.24 15.66
C ARG A 252 13.60 0.77 15.26
N ILE A 253 13.51 2.03 14.85
CA ILE A 253 12.26 2.65 14.38
C ILE A 253 11.71 1.89 13.18
N CYS A 254 12.54 1.64 12.16
CA CYS A 254 12.12 0.90 10.97
C CYS A 254 11.72 -0.55 11.30
N THR A 255 12.33 -1.16 12.32
CA THR A 255 11.96 -2.51 12.75
C THR A 255 10.59 -2.49 13.41
N PHE A 256 10.38 -1.57 14.35
CA PHE A 256 9.10 -1.37 15.04
C PHE A 256 7.97 -1.06 14.07
N MET A 257 8.13 -0.03 13.23
CA MET A 257 7.12 0.33 12.22
C MET A 257 6.84 -0.79 11.23
N GLY A 258 7.84 -1.64 10.95
CA GLY A 258 7.69 -2.80 10.10
C GLY A 258 6.85 -3.92 10.71
N GLN A 259 6.78 -4.03 12.05
CA GLN A 259 5.97 -5.02 12.75
C GLN A 259 4.48 -4.68 12.74
N ILE A 260 4.16 -3.37 12.75
CA ILE A 260 2.79 -2.83 12.82
C ILE A 260 2.39 -2.18 11.49
N SER A 261 2.97 -2.61 10.36
CA SER A 261 2.93 -1.84 9.12
C SER A 261 1.52 -1.71 8.53
N LEU A 262 0.72 -2.77 8.60
CA LEU A 262 -0.64 -2.77 8.05
C LEU A 262 -1.59 -2.02 8.99
N GLU A 263 -1.47 -2.26 10.29
CA GLU A 263 -2.24 -1.58 11.32
C GLU A 263 -1.97 -0.08 11.32
N SER A 264 -0.71 0.34 11.14
CA SER A 264 -0.33 1.76 11.04
C SER A 264 -0.93 2.42 9.80
N TYR A 265 -0.93 1.73 8.67
CA TYR A 265 -1.56 2.23 7.44
C TYR A 265 -3.07 2.47 7.65
N LEU A 266 -3.76 1.49 8.22
CA LEU A 266 -5.21 1.57 8.46
C LEU A 266 -5.57 2.64 9.49
N THR A 267 -4.91 2.60 10.65
CA THR A 267 -5.17 3.55 11.73
C THR A 267 -4.83 4.98 11.34
N ASN A 268 -3.76 5.23 10.57
CA ASN A 268 -3.46 6.58 10.10
C ASN A 268 -4.59 7.11 9.20
N GLY A 269 -5.11 6.31 8.27
CA GLY A 269 -6.28 6.69 7.47
C GLY A 269 -7.54 6.94 8.31
N CYS A 270 -7.82 6.08 9.30
CA CYS A 270 -8.93 6.28 10.24
C CYS A 270 -8.76 7.55 11.08
N MET A 271 -7.55 7.81 11.60
CA MET A 271 -7.28 8.93 12.50
C MET A 271 -7.33 10.27 11.79
N ILE A 272 -6.92 10.35 10.52
CA ILE A 272 -7.11 11.56 9.70
C ILE A 272 -8.57 12.01 9.71
N LEU A 273 -9.48 11.04 9.63
CA LEU A 273 -10.92 11.28 9.58
C LEU A 273 -11.49 11.52 10.98
N LEU A 274 -11.19 10.68 11.97
CA LEU A 274 -11.69 10.84 13.35
C LEU A 274 -11.20 12.12 14.02
N ILE A 275 -9.89 12.37 13.99
CA ILE A 275 -9.33 13.61 14.55
C ILE A 275 -9.82 14.80 13.74
N GLY A 276 -10.09 14.61 12.45
CA GLY A 276 -10.70 15.65 11.62
C GLY A 276 -12.09 16.10 12.03
N LEU A 277 -12.82 15.34 12.85
CA LEU A 277 -14.12 15.72 13.40
C LEU A 277 -14.04 16.75 14.53
N LEU A 278 -12.83 16.98 15.08
CA LEU A 278 -12.65 17.99 16.12
C LEU A 278 -12.82 19.41 15.55
N PRO A 279 -13.24 20.40 16.36
CA PRO A 279 -13.50 21.77 15.94
C PRO A 279 -12.20 22.56 15.69
N TRP A 280 -11.44 22.15 14.67
CA TRP A 280 -10.14 22.73 14.30
C TRP A 280 -10.21 24.19 13.86
N GLU A 281 -11.29 24.57 13.20
CA GLU A 281 -11.47 25.92 12.63
C GLU A 281 -12.18 26.89 13.59
N THR A 282 -12.59 26.42 14.78
CA THR A 282 -13.29 27.24 15.77
C THR A 282 -12.56 27.20 17.10
N THR A 283 -12.79 26.17 17.92
CA THR A 283 -12.26 26.11 19.28
C THR A 283 -10.75 25.87 19.31
N LEU A 284 -10.20 25.13 18.33
CA LEU A 284 -8.80 24.70 18.35
C LEU A 284 -7.89 25.49 17.39
N ASP A 285 -8.41 26.52 16.69
CA ASP A 285 -7.68 27.24 15.65
C ASP A 285 -6.36 27.83 16.16
N HIS A 286 -6.41 28.50 17.32
CA HIS A 286 -5.25 29.10 17.99
C HIS A 286 -4.16 28.09 18.38
N LEU A 287 -4.46 26.80 18.51
CA LEU A 287 -3.50 25.74 18.84
C LEU A 287 -2.96 25.01 17.60
N ASN A 288 -3.59 25.18 16.44
CA ASN A 288 -3.36 24.36 15.25
C ASN A 288 -2.73 25.14 14.09
N TYR A 289 -1.80 26.05 14.41
CA TYR A 289 -1.02 26.76 13.41
C TYR A 289 -0.38 25.79 12.41
N GLY A 290 -0.67 25.97 11.13
CA GLY A 290 -0.13 25.14 10.04
C GLY A 290 -0.51 23.65 10.10
N ASN A 291 -1.60 23.27 10.79
CA ASN A 291 -2.06 21.89 10.98
C ASN A 291 -1.08 20.93 11.69
N TYR A 292 -0.01 21.44 12.31
CA TYR A 292 1.02 20.59 12.92
C TYR A 292 0.49 19.82 14.14
N LEU A 293 -0.32 20.46 14.99
CA LEU A 293 -0.91 19.82 16.16
C LEU A 293 -1.86 18.70 15.75
N ARG A 294 -2.77 18.99 14.82
CA ARG A 294 -3.70 18.00 14.24
C ARG A 294 -2.95 16.79 13.71
N TYR A 295 -1.90 17.00 12.91
CA TYR A 295 -1.18 15.87 12.34
C TYR A 295 -0.32 15.10 13.35
N THR A 296 0.22 15.80 14.36
CA THR A 296 0.92 15.15 15.47
C THR A 296 -0.02 14.23 16.24
N LEU A 297 -1.24 14.66 16.53
CA LEU A 297 -2.25 13.80 17.15
C LEU A 297 -2.58 12.59 16.27
N ILE A 298 -2.70 12.77 14.95
CA ILE A 298 -2.95 11.69 13.99
C ILE A 298 -1.85 10.64 14.04
N ILE A 299 -0.58 11.04 14.05
CA ILE A 299 0.56 10.11 14.14
C ILE A 299 0.57 9.40 15.49
N VAL A 300 0.50 10.14 16.60
CA VAL A 300 0.65 9.58 17.95
C VAL A 300 -0.48 8.61 18.27
N THR A 301 -1.72 9.02 18.05
CA THR A 301 -2.89 8.16 18.27
C THR A 301 -2.90 6.99 17.30
N GLY A 302 -2.58 7.24 16.01
CA GLY A 302 -2.51 6.20 14.99
C GLY A 302 -1.52 5.10 15.32
N ILE A 303 -0.27 5.45 15.65
CA ILE A 303 0.78 4.47 16.02
C ILE A 303 0.39 3.72 17.31
N THR A 304 -0.16 4.42 18.30
CA THR A 304 -0.58 3.80 19.57
C THR A 304 -1.69 2.78 19.34
N THR A 305 -2.74 3.15 18.60
CA THR A 305 -3.84 2.25 18.23
C THR A 305 -3.35 1.10 17.37
N ALA A 306 -2.43 1.35 16.42
CA ALA A 306 -1.85 0.32 15.57
C ALA A 306 -1.09 -0.73 16.38
N TYR A 307 -0.30 -0.30 17.36
CA TYR A 307 0.42 -1.18 18.27
C TYR A 307 -0.53 -2.02 19.12
N CYS A 308 -1.56 -1.41 19.70
CA CYS A 308 -2.58 -2.13 20.47
C CYS A 308 -3.32 -3.16 19.60
N ALA A 309 -3.75 -2.77 18.40
CA ALA A 309 -4.39 -3.67 17.45
C ALA A 309 -3.48 -4.85 17.10
N ASN A 310 -2.21 -4.60 16.78
CA ASN A 310 -1.24 -5.65 16.47
C ASN A 310 -1.06 -6.66 17.62
N ARG A 311 -1.01 -6.18 18.88
CA ARG A 311 -0.96 -7.06 20.06
C ARG A 311 -2.20 -7.95 20.19
N ILE A 312 -3.39 -7.39 19.94
CA ILE A 312 -4.65 -8.14 19.95
C ILE A 312 -4.66 -9.18 18.82
N ILE A 313 -4.30 -8.79 17.61
CA ILE A 313 -4.25 -9.66 16.42
C ILE A 313 -3.28 -10.82 16.65
N ASN A 314 -2.10 -10.56 17.22
CA ASN A 314 -1.13 -11.61 17.56
C ASN A 314 -1.69 -12.60 18.59
N LYS A 315 -2.44 -12.13 19.59
CA LYS A 315 -3.12 -13.02 20.57
C LYS A 315 -4.21 -13.86 19.92
N ILE A 316 -5.02 -13.28 19.04
CA ILE A 316 -6.08 -14.00 18.31
C ILE A 316 -5.46 -15.07 17.41
N THR A 317 -4.45 -14.69 16.63
CA THR A 317 -3.81 -15.61 15.68
C THR A 317 -3.00 -16.71 16.34
N ALA A 318 -2.47 -16.50 17.54
CA ALA A 318 -1.81 -17.56 18.31
C ALA A 318 -2.76 -18.66 18.81
N ARG A 319 -4.08 -18.40 18.85
CA ARG A 319 -5.11 -19.36 19.29
C ARG A 319 -5.80 -20.09 18.13
N LEU A 320 -5.47 -19.76 16.88
CA LEU A 320 -6.11 -20.25 15.65
C LEU A 320 -5.18 -21.15 14.83
#